data_AF-A0A5C4W479-F1
#
_entry.id   AF-A0A5C4W479-F1
#
_cell.length_a   1.000
_cell.length_b   1.000
_cell.length_c   1.000
_cell.angle_alpha   90.00
_cell.angle_beta   90.00
_cell.angle_gamma   90.00
#
_symmetry.space_group_name_H-M   'P 1'
#
loop_
_entity.id
_entity.type
_entity.pdbx_description
1 polymer ?
#
loop_
_entity_poly.entity_id
_entity_poly.type
_entity_poly.pdbx_seq_one_letter_code
_entity_poly.pdbx_strand_id
1 'polypeptide(L)'
;MSEAPIPYAGDYGGPMRILQLHTRRGVVAKAGVTVGIDGAHYHQGWGRAAFEIPADRPVHVVVSQGAGQIGVAATELTPEQPSALEYRGPAALYLAGTIGAPGTVKQRGCLVQLAIFALFPLMALALVIVIVILLSR
;
A
#
# COMPACT_ATOMS: atom_id res chain seq x y z
N MET A 1 21.88 5.93 -2.77
CA MET A 1 21.49 7.18 -3.45
C MET A 1 20.30 7.72 -2.69
N SER A 2 20.46 8.85 -2.00
CA SER A 2 19.33 9.52 -1.33
C SER A 2 18.45 10.12 -2.40
N GLU A 3 17.17 9.75 -2.40
CA GLU A 3 16.16 10.28 -3.32
C GLU A 3 15.88 11.74 -2.98
N ALA A 4 15.69 12.59 -3.99
CA ALA A 4 15.34 13.99 -3.74
C ALA A 4 13.98 14.04 -3.03
N PRO A 5 13.87 14.68 -1.85
CA PRO A 5 12.62 14.72 -1.11
C PRO A 5 11.59 15.59 -1.84
N ILE A 6 10.35 15.13 -1.82
CA ILE A 6 9.21 15.83 -2.41
C ILE A 6 8.78 16.94 -1.46
N PRO A 7 8.67 18.20 -1.92
CA PRO A 7 8.31 19.31 -1.06
C PRO A 7 6.94 19.15 -0.40
N TYR A 8 6.84 19.63 0.83
CA TYR A 8 5.57 19.72 1.54
C TYR A 8 4.67 20.73 0.83
N ALA A 9 3.45 20.34 0.47
CA ALA A 9 2.54 21.17 -0.32
C ALA A 9 1.70 22.13 0.54
N GLY A 10 1.66 21.94 1.87
CA GLY A 10 0.95 22.85 2.76
C GLY A 10 1.73 24.13 3.00
N ASP A 11 1.02 25.22 3.28
CA ASP A 11 1.63 26.48 3.71
C ASP A 11 2.18 26.34 5.13
N TYR A 12 3.49 26.10 5.24
CA TYR A 12 4.19 25.93 6.50
C TYR A 12 5.63 26.45 6.39
N GLY A 13 5.99 27.41 7.25
CA GLY A 13 7.31 28.07 7.25
C GLY A 13 8.22 27.68 8.42
N GLY A 14 7.87 26.65 9.18
CA GLY A 14 8.66 26.19 10.32
C GLY A 14 9.69 25.10 9.96
N PRO A 15 10.29 24.44 10.97
CA PRO A 15 11.30 23.41 10.73
C PRO A 15 10.72 22.19 10.00
N MET A 16 11.42 21.73 8.98
CA MET A 16 11.06 20.54 8.19
C MET A 16 11.96 19.35 8.56
N ARG A 17 11.41 18.14 8.42
CA ARG A 17 12.16 16.88 8.47
C ARG A 17 11.78 15.99 7.29
N ILE A 18 12.60 14.99 7.02
CA ILE A 18 12.39 14.07 5.90
C ILE A 18 11.70 12.80 6.36
N LEU A 19 10.51 12.54 5.83
CA LEU A 19 9.82 11.26 5.90
C LEU A 19 10.33 10.32 4.82
N GLN A 20 10.95 9.21 5.21
CA GLN A 20 11.26 8.10 4.33
C GLN A 20 10.08 7.12 4.30
N LEU A 21 9.42 7.00 3.17
CA LEU A 21 8.32 6.06 2.98
C LEU A 21 8.77 4.92 2.07
N HIS A 22 8.67 3.69 2.57
CA HIS A 22 8.90 2.49 1.78
C HIS A 22 7.58 1.79 1.46
N THR A 23 7.13 1.87 0.22
CA THR A 23 5.92 1.22 -0.26
C THR A 23 6.27 -0.12 -0.91
N ARG A 24 5.61 -1.19 -0.46
CA ARG A 24 5.76 -2.54 -1.02
C ARG A 24 4.44 -3.03 -1.60
N ARG A 25 4.49 -3.44 -2.87
CA ARG A 25 3.34 -3.99 -3.57
C ARG A 25 2.98 -5.38 -3.07
N GLY A 26 1.69 -5.66 -3.01
CA GLY A 26 1.19 -7.04 -3.01
C GLY A 26 1.39 -7.69 -4.38
N VAL A 27 1.24 -9.02 -4.45
CA VAL A 27 1.51 -9.82 -5.67
C VAL A 27 0.70 -9.37 -6.88
N VAL A 28 -0.52 -8.86 -6.68
CA VAL A 28 -1.47 -8.50 -7.76
C VAL A 28 -1.56 -6.98 -7.99
N ALA A 29 -0.94 -6.16 -7.15
CA ALA A 29 -1.04 -4.71 -7.25
C ALA A 29 -0.20 -4.18 -8.42
N LYS A 30 -0.88 -3.74 -9.49
CA LYS A 30 -0.27 -3.08 -10.67
C LYS A 30 -0.39 -1.56 -10.65
N ALA A 31 -1.40 -1.02 -9.97
CA ALA A 31 -1.62 0.42 -9.88
C ALA A 31 -0.52 1.09 -9.04
N GLY A 32 -0.23 2.37 -9.32
CA GLY A 32 0.64 3.19 -8.47
C GLY A 32 0.06 3.42 -7.07
N VAL A 33 0.81 4.11 -6.22
CA VAL A 33 0.41 4.49 -4.86
C VAL A 33 0.12 5.98 -4.80
N THR A 34 -0.85 6.35 -3.97
CA THR A 34 -1.14 7.74 -3.64
C THR A 34 -0.85 7.95 -2.18
N VAL A 35 0.05 8.88 -1.88
CA VAL A 35 0.46 9.28 -0.53
C VAL A 35 -0.23 10.59 -0.19
N GLY A 36 -1.05 10.58 0.84
CA GLY A 36 -1.66 11.74 1.46
C GLY A 36 -0.80 12.22 2.63
N ILE A 37 -0.43 13.50 2.68
CA ILE A 37 0.24 14.13 3.83
C ILE A 37 -0.58 15.37 4.18
N ASP A 38 -1.19 15.40 5.37
CA ASP A 38 -2.04 16.50 5.84
C ASP A 38 -3.10 16.96 4.82
N GLY A 39 -3.62 16.03 4.02
CA GLY A 39 -4.61 16.27 2.97
C GLY A 39 -4.06 16.57 1.58
N ALA A 40 -2.75 16.82 1.43
CA ALA A 40 -2.10 16.91 0.12
C ALA A 40 -1.83 15.52 -0.46
N HIS A 41 -2.11 15.31 -1.75
CA HIS A 41 -1.99 14.01 -2.41
C HIS A 41 -0.85 13.98 -3.42
N TYR A 42 -0.01 12.96 -3.32
CA TYR A 42 1.15 12.73 -4.18
C TYR A 42 1.04 11.34 -4.83
N HIS A 43 1.00 11.29 -6.16
CA HIS A 43 0.97 10.04 -6.91
C HIS A 43 2.38 9.55 -7.18
N GLN A 44 2.70 8.34 -6.76
CA GLN A 44 4.04 7.76 -6.84
C GLN A 44 4.04 6.30 -7.30
N GLY A 45 5.20 5.85 -7.76
CA GLY A 45 5.48 4.43 -7.98
C GLY A 45 5.66 3.66 -6.67
N TRP A 46 5.67 2.34 -6.77
CA TRP A 46 6.09 1.48 -5.68
C TRP A 46 7.60 1.59 -5.44
N GLY A 47 8.03 1.61 -4.19
CA GLY A 47 9.46 1.63 -3.86
C GLY A 47 9.77 2.46 -2.64
N ARG A 48 10.92 3.13 -2.65
CA ARG A 48 11.25 4.15 -1.66
C ARG A 48 10.84 5.50 -2.23
N ALA A 49 10.47 6.41 -1.34
CA ALA A 49 10.22 7.81 -1.64
C ALA A 49 10.54 8.63 -0.39
N ALA A 50 10.96 9.88 -0.58
CA ALA A 50 11.20 10.83 0.50
C ALA A 50 10.26 12.01 0.38
N PHE A 51 9.71 12.49 1.49
CA PHE A 51 8.81 13.63 1.57
C PHE A 51 9.28 14.59 2.65
N GLU A 52 9.15 15.88 2.41
CA GLU A 52 9.28 16.89 3.47
C GLU A 52 7.99 16.92 4.29
N ILE A 53 8.14 16.94 5.61
CA ILE A 53 7.04 17.07 6.56
C ILE A 53 7.43 18.04 7.69
N PRO A 54 6.46 18.71 8.33
CA PRO A 54 6.70 19.48 9.54
C PRO A 54 7.40 18.65 10.62
N ALA A 55 8.37 19.26 11.31
CA ALA A 55 9.15 18.59 12.34
C ALA A 55 8.65 18.83 13.78
N ASP A 56 7.80 19.85 13.99
CA ASP A 56 7.37 20.34 15.30
C ASP A 56 5.92 19.99 15.65
N ARG A 57 5.15 19.43 14.72
CA ARG A 57 3.74 19.05 14.91
C ARG A 57 3.45 17.63 14.42
N PRO A 58 2.36 17.02 14.89
CA PRO A 58 1.86 15.79 14.31
C PRO A 58 1.48 15.96 12.84
N VAL A 59 1.74 14.93 12.05
CA VAL A 59 1.45 14.89 10.60
C VAL A 59 0.65 13.64 10.29
N HIS A 60 -0.47 13.81 9.60
CA HIS A 60 -1.32 12.71 9.17
C HIS A 60 -0.84 12.18 7.83
N VAL A 61 -0.44 10.90 7.79
CA VAL A 61 0.04 10.22 6.59
C VAL A 61 -0.93 9.12 6.19
N VAL A 62 -1.45 9.20 4.97
CA VAL A 62 -2.35 8.22 4.36
C VAL A 62 -1.66 7.62 3.15
N VAL A 63 -1.75 6.32 2.95
CA VAL A 63 -1.27 5.66 1.73
C VAL A 63 -2.37 4.77 1.19
N SER A 64 -2.56 4.84 -0.12
CA SER A 64 -3.58 4.10 -0.85
C SER A 64 -3.05 3.68 -2.22
N GLN A 65 -3.74 2.77 -2.88
CA GLN A 65 -3.42 2.29 -4.23
C GLN A 65 -4.40 2.83 -5.25
N GLY A 66 -3.92 3.05 -6.47
CA GLY A 66 -4.69 3.63 -7.55
C GLY A 66 -5.18 5.03 -7.21
N ALA A 67 -6.41 5.35 -7.59
CA ALA A 67 -7.04 6.66 -7.40
C ALA A 67 -7.53 6.92 -5.95
N GLY A 68 -6.85 6.40 -4.93
CA GLY A 68 -7.11 6.76 -3.54
C GLY A 68 -8.05 5.84 -2.75
N GLN A 69 -8.63 4.82 -3.39
CA GLN A 69 -9.75 4.05 -2.81
C GLN A 69 -9.35 2.65 -2.31
N ILE A 70 -8.19 2.14 -2.73
CA ILE A 70 -7.83 0.74 -2.51
C ILE A 70 -6.69 0.62 -1.51
N GLY A 71 -6.76 -0.36 -0.61
CA GLY A 71 -5.66 -0.65 0.31
C GLY A 71 -5.29 0.54 1.20
N VAL A 72 -6.27 1.39 1.52
CA VAL A 72 -6.07 2.60 2.31
C VAL A 72 -5.53 2.22 3.68
N ALA A 73 -4.48 2.92 4.12
CA ALA A 73 -3.91 2.83 5.45
C ALA A 73 -3.48 4.23 5.89
N ALA A 74 -3.76 4.59 7.14
CA ALA A 74 -3.43 5.89 7.68
C ALA A 74 -2.69 5.74 9.02
N THR A 75 -1.79 6.67 9.30
CA THR A 75 -1.11 6.81 10.58
C THR A 75 -0.84 8.27 10.86
N GLU A 76 -0.75 8.61 12.13
CA GLU A 76 -0.26 9.90 12.58
C GLU A 76 1.19 9.75 13.02
N LEU A 77 2.05 10.65 12.55
CA LEU A 77 3.46 10.72 12.88
C LEU A 77 3.67 11.88 13.84
N THR A 78 4.05 11.60 15.08
CA THR A 78 4.41 12.65 16.03
C THR A 78 5.85 13.13 15.80
N PRO A 79 6.21 14.35 16.24
CA PRO A 79 7.57 14.89 16.14
C PRO A 79 8.66 13.97 16.70
N GLU A 80 8.35 13.27 17.78
CA GLU A 80 9.28 12.40 18.52
C GLU A 80 9.50 11.05 17.84
N GLN A 81 8.58 10.63 16.97
CA GLN A 81 8.67 9.36 16.28
C GLN A 81 9.69 9.40 15.14
N PRO A 82 10.37 8.28 14.86
CA PRO A 82 11.23 8.15 13.68
C PRO A 82 10.45 8.46 12.39
N SER A 83 11.01 9.29 11.53
CA SER A 83 10.42 9.69 10.25
C SER A 83 10.61 8.64 9.15
N ALA A 84 10.50 7.35 9.51
CA ALA A 84 10.57 6.24 8.58
C ALA A 84 9.30 5.39 8.69
N LEU A 85 8.62 5.18 7.56
CA LEU A 85 7.41 4.37 7.47
C LEU A 85 7.56 3.31 6.38
N GLU A 86 6.96 2.15 6.62
CA GLU A 86 6.74 1.13 5.61
C GLU A 86 5.23 0.96 5.40
N TYR A 87 4.81 0.99 4.14
CA TYR A 87 3.46 0.65 3.71
C TYR A 87 3.48 -0.68 2.96
N ARG A 88 2.54 -1.56 3.29
CA ARG A 88 2.26 -2.77 2.53
C ARG A 88 0.85 -2.76 2.00
N GLY A 89 0.76 -2.88 0.67
CA GLY A 89 -0.50 -3.11 0.01
C GLY A 89 -1.10 -4.46 0.39
N PRO A 90 -2.44 -4.59 0.53
CA PRO A 90 -3.07 -5.88 0.69
C PRO A 90 -2.78 -6.81 -0.50
N ALA A 91 -2.87 -8.12 -0.27
CA ALA A 91 -2.94 -9.09 -1.36
C ALA A 91 -4.24 -8.91 -2.16
N ALA A 92 -5.37 -8.80 -1.45
CA ALA A 92 -6.69 -8.67 -2.02
C ALA A 92 -7.19 -7.21 -1.97
N LEU A 93 -7.69 -6.69 -3.10
CA LEU A 93 -8.00 -5.27 -3.28
C LEU A 93 -9.13 -4.74 -2.38
N TYR A 94 -9.99 -5.62 -1.85
CA TYR A 94 -11.08 -5.22 -0.94
C TYR A 94 -10.63 -5.06 0.53
N LEU A 95 -9.37 -5.34 0.84
CA LEU A 95 -8.82 -5.19 2.19
C LEU A 95 -8.08 -3.85 2.34
N ALA A 96 -7.99 -3.37 3.59
CA ALA A 96 -7.12 -2.26 3.92
C ALA A 96 -5.64 -2.65 3.81
N GLY A 97 -4.79 -1.65 3.52
CA GLY A 97 -3.34 -1.79 3.62
C GLY A 97 -2.88 -1.76 5.06
N THR A 98 -1.57 -1.84 5.24
CA THR A 98 -0.93 -1.64 6.54
C THR A 98 0.19 -0.63 6.42
N ILE A 99 0.28 0.28 7.38
CA ILE A 99 1.33 1.30 7.47
C ILE A 99 1.85 1.33 8.90
N GLY A 100 3.15 1.57 9.07
CA GLY A 100 3.79 1.60 10.38
C GLY A 100 5.31 1.65 10.26
N ALA A 101 6.01 1.42 11.37
CA ALA A 101 7.47 1.42 11.39
C ALA A 101 8.03 0.31 10.48
N PRO A 102 9.20 0.52 9.84
CA PRO A 102 9.84 -0.49 8.98
C PRO A 102 9.98 -1.84 9.67
N GLY A 103 9.61 -2.91 8.98
CA GLY A 103 9.66 -4.28 9.51
C GLY A 103 8.50 -4.69 10.43
N THR A 104 7.64 -3.76 10.86
CA THR A 104 6.48 -4.08 11.72
C THR A 104 5.20 -4.41 10.95
N VAL A 105 5.13 -3.99 9.68
CA VAL A 105 3.94 -4.15 8.85
C VAL A 105 3.86 -5.50 8.16
N LYS A 106 2.67 -6.09 8.15
CA LYS A 106 2.37 -7.37 7.48
C LYS A 106 1.34 -7.18 6.39
N GLN A 107 1.52 -7.89 5.27
CA GLN A 107 0.56 -7.91 4.17
C GLN A 107 -0.68 -8.70 4.57
N ARG A 108 -1.86 -8.10 4.40
CA ARG A 108 -3.16 -8.73 4.69
C ARG A 108 -3.68 -9.49 3.46
N GLY A 109 -4.42 -10.59 3.71
CA GLY A 109 -5.11 -11.35 2.67
C GLY A 109 -4.26 -12.35 1.89
N CYS A 110 -3.01 -12.61 2.29
CA CYS A 110 -2.13 -13.56 1.59
C CYS A 110 -2.73 -14.98 1.54
N LEU A 111 -3.23 -15.49 2.67
CA LEU A 111 -3.87 -16.82 2.73
C LEU A 111 -5.13 -16.91 1.86
N VAL A 112 -5.96 -15.85 1.86
CA VAL A 112 -7.17 -15.81 1.05
C VAL A 112 -6.82 -15.86 -0.44
N GLN A 113 -5.79 -15.14 -0.84
CA GLN A 113 -5.33 -15.15 -2.23
C GLN A 113 -4.78 -16.51 -2.67
N LEU A 114 -4.02 -17.17 -1.79
CA LEU A 114 -3.56 -18.54 -2.04
C LEU A 114 -4.74 -19.51 -2.17
N ALA A 115 -5.76 -19.39 -1.30
CA ALA A 115 -6.95 -20.22 -1.39
C ALA A 115 -7.71 -20.01 -2.71
N ILE A 116 -7.88 -18.76 -3.16
CA ILE A 116 -8.50 -18.45 -4.45
C ILE A 116 -7.70 -19.07 -5.60
N PHE A 117 -6.37 -18.90 -5.61
CA PHE A 117 -5.52 -19.47 -6.64
C PHE A 117 -5.48 -21.00 -6.65
N ALA A 118 -5.74 -21.67 -5.52
CA ALA A 118 -5.83 -23.11 -5.45
C ALA A 118 -7.23 -23.63 -5.85
N LEU A 119 -8.29 -22.98 -5.37
CA LEU A 119 -9.66 -23.45 -5.55
C LEU A 119 -10.18 -23.24 -6.98
N PHE A 120 -9.87 -22.09 -7.58
CA PHE A 120 -10.33 -21.75 -8.93
C PHE A 120 -9.90 -22.76 -10.02
N PRO A 121 -8.62 -23.18 -10.13
CA PRO A 121 -8.22 -24.18 -11.12
C PRO A 121 -8.82 -25.56 -10.84
N LEU A 122 -9.00 -25.94 -9.57
CA LEU A 122 -9.66 -27.21 -9.21
C LEU A 122 -11.12 -27.22 -9.65
N MET A 123 -11.84 -26.12 -9.44
CA MET A 123 -13.22 -25.95 -9.90
C MET A 123 -13.31 -25.96 -11.44
N ALA A 124 -12.39 -25.28 -12.13
CA ALA A 124 -12.33 -25.29 -13.59
C ALA A 124 -12.06 -26.71 -14.13
N LEU A 125 -11.14 -27.45 -13.51
CA LEU A 125 -10.83 -28.83 -13.88
C LEU A 125 -12.05 -29.76 -13.68
N ALA A 126 -12.74 -29.64 -12.53
CA ALA A 126 -13.95 -30.41 -12.26
C ALA A 126 -15.05 -30.13 -13.31
N LEU A 127 -15.23 -28.86 -13.69
CA LEU A 127 -16.19 -28.47 -14.73
C LEU A 127 -15.83 -29.10 -16.09
N VAL A 128 -14.56 -29.06 -16.48
CA VAL A 128 -14.09 -29.69 -17.73
C VAL A 128 -14.36 -31.19 -17.72
N ILE A 129 -14.08 -31.88 -16.61
CA ILE A 129 -14.36 -33.31 -16.45
C ILE A 129 -15.85 -33.60 -16.64
N VAL A 130 -16.73 -32.82 -16.00
CA VAL A 130 -18.19 -32.98 -16.14
C VAL A 130 -18.63 -32.77 -17.59
N ILE A 131 -18.11 -31.75 -18.27
CA ILE A 131 -18.44 -31.48 -19.68
C ILE A 131 -17.99 -32.65 -20.57
N VAL A 132 -16.78 -33.17 -20.39
CA VAL A 132 -16.28 -34.32 -21.17
C VAL A 132 -17.15 -35.55 -20.95
N ILE A 133 -17.54 -35.84 -19.69
CA ILE A 133 -18.43 -36.95 -19.36
C ILE A 133 -19.77 -36.79 -20.08
N LEU A 134 -20.37 -35.60 -20.05
CA LEU A 134 -21.66 -35.32 -20.71
C LEU A 134 -21.59 -35.43 -22.23
N LEU A 135 -20.48 -35.01 -22.86
CA LEU A 135 -20.28 -35.09 -24.32
C LEU A 135 -19.91 -36.50 -24.80
N SER A 136 -19.43 -37.36 -23.91
CA SER A 136 -19.06 -38.76 -24.19
C SER A 136 -20.22 -39.75 -24.08
N ARG A 137 -21.42 -39.27 -23.70
CA ARG A 137 -22.67 -40.04 -23.69
C ARG A 137 -23.53 -39.72 -24.91
#